data_AF-A0A1H9LVI5-F1
#
_entry.id   AF-A0A1H9LVI5-F1
#
_cell.length_a   1.000
_cell.length_b   1.000
_cell.length_c   1.000
_cell.angle_alpha   90.00
_cell.angle_beta   90.00
_cell.angle_gamma   90.00
#
_symmetry.space_group_name_H-M   'P 1'
#
loop_
_entity.id
_entity.type
_entity.pdbx_description
1 polymer ?
#
loop_
_entity_poly.entity_id
_entity_poly.type
_entity_poly.pdbx_seq_one_letter_code
_entity_poly.pdbx_strand_id
1 'polypeptide(L)'
;MSLSLYAALGDTSKYVTTQTNITDQLTPVLSIRPKDGVGVLIRNAVNVGDKSGLPIYGKFRDSNGNPLPANTRVALGYEAPTDESIQVVSDPKATIASYIKNSVSDQQDDRKVDAVKHQLKGSKLEIRDIDDAYILVDSSEQIDHTQSEIYFEESALSEVDLE
;
A
#
# COMPACT_ATOMS: atom_id res chain seq x y z
N MET A 1 15.02 -3.19 -14.90
CA MET A 1 15.04 -3.40 -13.43
C MET A 1 13.60 -3.51 -12.99
N SER A 2 13.24 -4.46 -12.14
CA SER A 2 11.89 -4.49 -11.54
C SER A 2 11.81 -3.40 -10.49
N LEU A 3 10.69 -2.66 -10.46
CA LEU A 3 10.42 -1.68 -9.43
C LEU A 3 9.87 -2.40 -8.20
N SER A 4 10.51 -2.22 -7.05
CA SER A 4 10.05 -2.75 -5.77
C SER A 4 9.66 -1.58 -4.87
N LEU A 5 8.40 -1.55 -4.43
CA LEU A 5 7.93 -0.60 -3.43
C LEU A 5 7.66 -1.34 -2.12
N TYR A 6 8.37 -0.94 -1.07
CA TYR A 6 8.20 -1.52 0.26
C TYR A 6 8.59 -0.56 1.38
N ALA A 7 8.04 -0.83 2.55
CA ALA A 7 8.49 -0.34 3.85
C ALA A 7 8.45 -1.51 4.83
N ALA A 8 9.60 -1.93 5.35
CA ALA A 8 9.69 -3.11 6.20
C ALA A 8 10.77 -2.96 7.26
N LEU A 9 10.39 -3.21 8.52
CA LEU A 9 11.30 -3.26 9.66
C LEU A 9 12.17 -1.99 9.81
N GLY A 10 11.62 -0.83 9.47
CA GLY A 10 12.29 0.47 9.52
C GLY A 10 13.02 0.88 8.24
N ASP A 11 13.16 -0.02 7.26
CA ASP A 11 13.75 0.26 5.96
C ASP A 11 12.68 0.58 4.90
N THR A 12 13.03 1.44 3.93
CA THR A 12 12.13 1.80 2.82
C THR A 12 12.84 1.73 1.47
N SER A 13 12.04 1.50 0.41
CA SER A 13 12.50 1.56 -0.98
C SER A 13 12.66 3.01 -1.50
N LYS A 14 13.28 3.18 -2.68
CA LYS A 14 13.70 4.46 -3.29
C LYS A 14 12.63 5.57 -3.31
N TYR A 15 11.36 5.23 -3.54
CA TYR A 15 10.25 6.17 -3.65
C TYR A 15 9.33 6.18 -2.44
N VAL A 16 9.64 5.40 -1.41
CA VAL A 16 8.76 5.19 -0.27
C VAL A 16 9.26 5.94 0.95
N THR A 17 8.34 6.65 1.60
CA THR A 17 8.54 7.23 2.93
C THR A 17 7.41 6.78 3.85
N THR A 18 7.69 6.69 5.15
CA THR A 18 6.73 6.21 6.16
C THR A 18 6.34 7.31 7.12
N GLN A 19 5.08 7.30 7.55
CA GLN A 19 4.52 8.23 8.53
C GLN A 19 3.67 7.46 9.53
N THR A 20 3.57 7.94 10.76
CA THR A 20 2.69 7.33 11.77
C THR A 20 1.26 7.80 11.55
N ASN A 21 0.29 6.89 11.54
CA ASN A 21 -1.12 7.26 11.44
C ASN A 21 -1.58 8.05 12.67
N ILE A 22 -2.63 8.85 12.45
CA ILE A 22 -3.48 9.38 13.51
C ILE A 22 -4.52 8.30 13.83
N THR A 23 -4.77 8.04 15.11
CA THR A 23 -5.75 7.04 15.54
C THR A 23 -7.18 7.47 15.20
N ASP A 24 -8.04 6.51 14.91
CA ASP A 24 -9.45 6.68 14.57
C ASP A 24 -9.71 7.61 13.37
N GLN A 25 -8.70 7.78 12.51
CA GLN A 25 -8.74 8.60 11.31
C GLN A 25 -7.99 7.92 10.18
N LEU A 26 -8.59 7.93 8.98
CA LEU A 26 -7.95 7.41 7.78
C LEU A 26 -6.83 8.35 7.34
N THR A 27 -5.59 8.02 7.71
CA THR A 27 -4.41 8.87 7.50
C THR A 27 -3.27 8.10 6.81
N PRO A 28 -2.39 8.80 6.09
CA PRO A 28 -1.29 8.15 5.37
C PRO A 28 -0.28 7.53 6.34
N VAL A 29 0.09 6.28 6.07
CA VAL A 29 1.19 5.59 6.77
C VAL A 29 2.40 5.35 5.89
N LEU A 30 2.20 5.32 4.58
CA LEU A 30 3.24 5.09 3.59
C LEU A 30 2.94 6.01 2.41
N SER A 31 3.91 6.80 1.98
CA SER A 31 3.82 7.70 0.83
C SER A 31 4.76 7.21 -0.26
N ILE A 32 4.28 7.18 -1.50
CA ILE A 32 5.03 6.84 -2.71
C ILE A 32 5.16 8.12 -3.52
N ARG A 33 6.39 8.60 -3.66
CA ARG A 33 6.73 9.80 -4.40
C ARG A 33 7.85 9.52 -5.40
N PRO A 34 7.52 9.30 -6.68
CA PRO A 34 8.49 9.23 -7.75
C PRO A 34 9.28 10.54 -7.87
N LYS A 35 10.49 10.49 -8.42
CA LYS A 35 11.38 11.65 -8.57
C LYS A 35 12.12 11.59 -9.89
N ASP A 36 12.71 12.73 -10.27
CA ASP A 36 13.66 12.86 -11.38
C ASP A 36 13.03 12.57 -12.76
N GLY A 37 11.81 13.05 -13.01
CA GLY A 37 11.12 12.84 -14.30
C GLY A 37 10.64 11.41 -14.52
N VAL A 38 10.67 10.55 -13.50
CA VAL A 38 10.14 9.19 -13.57
C VAL A 38 8.79 9.14 -12.87
N GLY A 39 7.82 8.49 -13.50
CA GLY A 39 6.54 8.11 -12.93
C GLY A 39 6.50 6.63 -12.52
N VAL A 40 5.57 6.29 -11.63
CA VAL A 40 5.28 4.93 -11.21
C VAL A 40 3.86 4.56 -11.65
N LEU A 41 3.75 3.46 -12.39
CA LEU A 41 2.48 2.89 -12.81
C LEU A 41 2.19 1.62 -12.01
N ILE A 42 1.03 1.62 -11.37
CA ILE A 42 0.49 0.50 -10.60
C ILE A 42 -0.72 -0.06 -11.35
N ARG A 43 -0.66 -1.32 -11.74
CA ARG A 43 -1.75 -1.99 -12.46
C ARG A 43 -2.79 -2.53 -11.49
N ASN A 44 -4.07 -2.39 -11.84
CA ASN A 44 -5.18 -3.00 -11.09
C ASN A 44 -5.37 -4.51 -11.41
N ALA A 45 -4.33 -5.16 -11.91
CA ALA A 45 -4.39 -6.56 -12.31
C ALA A 45 -3.00 -7.18 -12.20
N VAL A 46 -2.95 -8.36 -11.60
CA VAL A 46 -1.79 -9.24 -11.56
C VAL A 46 -2.23 -10.63 -11.98
N ASN A 47 -1.33 -11.38 -12.64
CA ASN A 47 -1.59 -12.75 -13.09
C ASN A 47 -1.38 -13.77 -11.95
N VAL A 48 -1.84 -13.45 -10.74
CA VAL A 48 -1.72 -14.31 -9.54
C VAL A 48 -3.02 -14.25 -8.78
N GLY A 49 -3.71 -15.38 -8.56
CA GLY A 49 -5.07 -15.45 -8.00
C GLY A 49 -6.17 -15.10 -9.02
N ASP A 50 -7.44 -15.15 -8.61
CA ASP A 50 -8.60 -15.03 -9.52
C ASP A 50 -9.19 -13.62 -9.57
N LYS A 51 -8.98 -12.79 -8.54
CA LYS A 51 -9.58 -11.45 -8.45
C LYS A 51 -8.71 -10.36 -9.08
N SER A 52 -9.33 -9.34 -9.66
CA SER A 52 -8.61 -8.11 -10.02
C SER A 52 -8.26 -7.30 -8.77
N GLY A 53 -7.16 -6.57 -8.82
CA GLY A 53 -6.64 -5.81 -7.69
C GLY A 53 -5.13 -5.84 -7.60
N LEU A 54 -4.58 -4.84 -6.91
CA LEU A 54 -3.18 -4.79 -6.50
C LEU A 54 -3.01 -5.58 -5.21
N PRO A 55 -2.25 -6.69 -5.20
CA PRO A 55 -1.85 -7.31 -3.95
C PRO A 55 -0.89 -6.39 -3.20
N ILE A 56 -1.25 -6.12 -1.95
CA ILE A 56 -0.35 -5.50 -0.98
C ILE A 56 -0.16 -6.55 0.11
N TYR A 57 1.08 -6.89 0.41
CA TYR A 57 1.44 -7.87 1.42
C TYR A 57 1.93 -7.16 2.65
N GLY A 58 1.67 -7.72 3.82
CA GLY A 58 2.24 -7.11 5.01
C GLY A 58 1.78 -7.62 6.35
N LYS A 59 2.37 -7.00 7.36
CA LYS A 59 2.02 -7.10 8.77
C LYS A 59 1.96 -5.69 9.33
N PHE A 60 0.80 -5.30 9.82
CA PHE A 60 0.59 -4.02 10.49
C PHE A 60 0.69 -4.26 11.99
N ARG A 61 1.71 -3.68 12.64
CA ARG A 61 2.00 -3.85 14.06
C ARG A 61 2.08 -2.53 14.80
N ASP A 62 1.78 -2.56 16.09
CA ASP A 62 1.98 -1.46 17.03
C ASP A 62 3.43 -1.44 17.55
N SER A 63 3.74 -0.46 18.40
CA SER A 63 5.05 -0.31 19.04
C SER A 63 5.40 -1.43 20.05
N ASN A 64 4.42 -2.20 20.48
CA ASN A 64 4.64 -3.37 21.33
C ASN A 64 4.89 -4.65 20.51
N GLY A 65 4.87 -4.54 19.17
CA GLY A 65 4.99 -5.68 18.26
C GLY A 65 3.71 -6.50 18.15
N ASN A 66 2.59 -6.05 18.69
CA ASN A 66 1.28 -6.69 18.52
C ASN A 66 0.70 -6.34 17.15
N PRO A 67 -0.08 -7.23 16.52
CA PRO A 67 -0.84 -6.86 15.32
C PRO A 67 -1.83 -5.74 15.65
N LEU A 68 -1.99 -4.78 14.73
CA LEU A 68 -3.03 -3.76 14.85
C LEU A 68 -4.43 -4.42 14.96
N PRO A 69 -5.41 -3.71 15.53
CA PRO A 69 -6.79 -4.18 15.65
C PRO A 69 -7.36 -4.71 14.32
N ALA A 70 -8.07 -5.84 14.35
CA ALA A 70 -8.57 -6.47 13.13
C ALA A 70 -9.56 -5.61 12.33
N ASN A 71 -10.26 -4.68 12.99
CA ASN A 71 -11.15 -3.68 12.37
C ASN A 71 -10.40 -2.50 11.72
N THR A 72 -9.07 -2.52 11.73
CA THR A 72 -8.24 -1.53 11.01
C THR A 72 -8.61 -1.54 9.54
N ARG A 73 -8.78 -0.35 8.97
CA ARG A 73 -9.08 -0.17 7.56
C ARG A 73 -7.84 0.24 6.80
N VAL A 74 -7.71 -0.26 5.58
CA VAL A 74 -6.57 0.06 4.70
C VAL A 74 -7.11 0.42 3.33
N ALA A 75 -6.63 1.53 2.77
CA ALA A 75 -7.00 1.99 1.43
C ALA A 75 -5.80 2.63 0.72
N LEU A 76 -5.88 2.78 -0.60
CA LEU A 76 -4.93 3.57 -1.38
C LEU A 76 -5.48 4.98 -1.58
N GLY A 77 -4.63 5.95 -1.27
CA GLY A 77 -4.82 7.37 -1.53
C GLY A 77 -3.99 7.85 -2.70
N TYR A 78 -4.44 8.91 -3.35
CA TYR A 78 -3.73 9.63 -4.39
C TYR A 78 -4.00 11.11 -4.24
N GLU A 79 -2.99 11.93 -4.46
CA GLU A 79 -3.05 13.39 -4.37
C GLU A 79 -2.26 13.97 -5.54
N ALA A 80 -2.97 14.63 -6.45
CA ALA A 80 -2.31 15.48 -7.43
C ALA A 80 -1.89 16.80 -6.77
N PRO A 81 -0.88 17.51 -7.28
CA PRO A 81 -0.42 18.78 -6.71
C PRO A 81 -1.48 19.90 -6.75
N THR A 82 -2.54 19.72 -7.53
CA THR A 82 -3.69 20.64 -7.60
C THR A 82 -4.81 20.29 -6.64
N ASP A 83 -4.77 19.11 -6.01
CA ASP A 83 -5.84 18.65 -5.15
C ASP A 83 -5.72 19.29 -3.76
N GLU A 84 -6.87 19.63 -3.17
CA GLU A 84 -6.92 20.18 -1.81
C GLU A 84 -6.89 19.07 -0.73
N SER A 85 -7.06 17.81 -1.13
CA SER A 85 -7.08 16.66 -0.22
C SER A 85 -6.84 15.33 -0.93
N ILE A 86 -6.30 14.37 -0.18
CA ILE A 86 -6.04 13.00 -0.65
C ILE A 86 -7.34 12.32 -1.07
N GLN A 87 -7.37 11.83 -2.31
CA GLN A 87 -8.47 11.07 -2.89
C GLN A 87 -8.27 9.57 -2.68
N VAL A 88 -9.28 8.88 -2.15
CA VAL A 88 -9.23 7.41 -2.01
C VAL A 88 -9.50 6.75 -3.37
N VAL A 89 -8.48 6.09 -3.92
CA VAL A 89 -8.47 5.51 -5.27
C VAL A 89 -8.59 3.98 -5.30
N SER A 90 -8.68 3.32 -4.15
CA SER A 90 -9.07 1.91 -4.04
C SER A 90 -10.35 1.71 -3.25
N ASP A 91 -10.91 0.51 -3.34
CA ASP A 91 -11.94 0.05 -2.41
C ASP A 91 -11.29 -0.14 -1.02
N PRO A 92 -11.75 0.60 0.01
CA PRO A 92 -11.20 0.45 1.35
C PRO A 92 -11.45 -0.96 1.88
N LYS A 93 -10.39 -1.65 2.31
CA LYS A 93 -10.57 -2.86 3.10
C LYS A 93 -11.04 -2.48 4.49
N ALA A 94 -12.24 -2.92 4.85
CA ALA A 94 -12.84 -2.64 6.16
C ALA A 94 -12.17 -3.42 7.32
N THR A 95 -11.25 -4.34 7.02
CA THR A 95 -10.58 -5.19 8.02
C THR A 95 -9.21 -5.65 7.51
N ILE A 96 -8.25 -5.77 8.44
CA ILE A 96 -6.95 -6.40 8.22
C ILE A 96 -6.88 -7.86 8.68
N ALA A 97 -8.01 -8.51 9.00
CA ALA A 97 -8.03 -9.88 9.52
C ALA A 97 -7.27 -10.88 8.62
N SER A 98 -7.32 -10.69 7.30
CA SER A 98 -6.56 -11.49 6.33
C SER A 98 -5.04 -11.35 6.48
N TYR A 99 -4.55 -10.16 6.85
CA TYR A 99 -3.13 -9.89 7.08
C TYR A 99 -2.64 -10.47 8.40
N ILE A 100 -3.51 -10.47 9.42
CA ILE A 100 -3.20 -11.07 10.73
C ILE A 100 -3.16 -12.60 10.63
N LYS A 101 -4.13 -13.18 9.91
CA LYS A 101 -4.29 -14.65 9.82
C LYS A 101 -3.20 -15.33 8.99
N ASN A 102 -2.66 -14.66 7.98
CA ASN A 102 -1.74 -15.24 7.01
C ASN A 102 -0.34 -14.61 7.14
N SER A 103 0.71 -15.43 7.09
CA SER A 103 2.07 -14.92 6.97
C SER A 103 2.28 -14.18 5.64
N VAL A 104 3.31 -13.34 5.50
CA VAL A 104 3.59 -12.65 4.22
C VAL A 104 3.77 -13.66 3.08
N SER A 105 4.44 -14.78 3.33
CA SER A 105 4.57 -15.86 2.34
C SER A 105 3.23 -16.52 2.01
N ASP A 106 2.35 -16.72 2.98
CA ASP A 106 0.98 -17.18 2.70
C ASP A 106 0.18 -16.18 1.88
N GLN A 107 0.41 -14.88 2.08
CA GLN A 107 -0.31 -13.84 1.34
C GLN A 107 0.14 -13.80 -0.13
N GLN A 108 1.39 -14.18 -0.42
CA GLN A 108 1.94 -14.29 -1.79
C GLN A 108 1.48 -15.56 -2.53
N ASP A 109 0.93 -16.55 -1.82
CA ASP A 109 0.40 -17.78 -2.40
C ASP A 109 -0.86 -17.49 -3.24
N ASP A 110 -0.95 -18.11 -4.42
CA ASP A 110 -2.03 -17.91 -5.39
C ASP A 110 -3.42 -18.21 -4.83
N ARG A 111 -3.52 -19.10 -3.82
CA ARG A 111 -4.78 -19.46 -3.17
C ARG A 111 -5.27 -18.43 -2.16
N LYS A 112 -4.40 -17.52 -1.72
CA LYS A 112 -4.67 -16.59 -0.60
C LYS A 112 -4.43 -15.13 -0.94
N VAL A 113 -3.71 -14.84 -2.04
CA VAL A 113 -3.42 -13.48 -2.54
C VAL A 113 -4.69 -12.64 -2.71
N ASP A 114 -5.80 -13.27 -3.12
CA ASP A 114 -7.08 -12.58 -3.33
C ASP A 114 -7.65 -11.95 -2.06
N ALA A 115 -7.25 -12.43 -0.88
CA ALA A 115 -7.68 -11.88 0.40
C ALA A 115 -7.01 -10.53 0.72
N VAL A 116 -5.83 -10.27 0.15
CA VAL A 116 -5.04 -9.07 0.40
C VAL A 116 -5.04 -8.07 -0.76
N LYS A 117 -5.61 -8.44 -1.92
CA LYS A 117 -5.79 -7.54 -3.07
C LYS A 117 -6.65 -6.31 -2.75
N HIS A 118 -6.13 -5.15 -3.09
CA HIS A 118 -6.84 -3.86 -3.08
C HIS A 118 -7.27 -3.53 -4.49
N GLN A 119 -8.58 -3.51 -4.71
CA GLN A 119 -9.14 -3.18 -6.02
C GLN A 119 -9.07 -1.66 -6.22
N LEU A 120 -8.34 -1.21 -7.24
CA LEU A 120 -8.35 0.19 -7.65
C LEU A 120 -9.70 0.52 -8.31
N LYS A 121 -10.16 1.76 -8.14
CA LYS A 121 -11.36 2.27 -8.82
C LYS A 121 -11.16 2.41 -10.33
N GLY A 122 -9.91 2.53 -10.79
CA GLY A 122 -9.51 2.53 -12.21
C GLY A 122 -8.83 1.24 -12.65
N SER A 123 -8.46 1.13 -13.92
CA SER A 123 -7.69 -0.01 -14.45
C SER A 123 -6.20 0.03 -14.08
N LYS A 124 -5.69 1.23 -13.77
CA LYS A 124 -4.34 1.50 -13.31
C LYS A 124 -4.34 2.78 -12.46
N LEU A 125 -3.31 2.94 -11.64
CA LEU A 125 -2.95 4.18 -10.98
C LEU A 125 -1.59 4.62 -11.52
N GLU A 126 -1.51 5.83 -12.03
CA GLU A 126 -0.27 6.41 -12.54
C GLU A 126 0.10 7.58 -11.64
N ILE A 127 1.32 7.54 -11.11
CA ILE A 127 1.84 8.49 -10.13
C ILE A 127 2.99 9.18 -10.83
N ARG A 128 2.86 10.47 -11.16
CA ARG A 128 3.96 11.23 -11.76
C ARG A 128 4.93 11.70 -10.69
N ASP A 129 6.05 12.28 -11.10
CA ASP A 129 7.06 12.87 -10.21
C ASP A 129 6.54 14.06 -9.38
N ILE A 130 5.44 14.68 -9.82
CA ILE A 130 4.73 15.76 -9.13
C ILE A 130 3.54 15.28 -8.29
N ASP A 131 3.11 14.03 -8.45
CA ASP A 131 1.97 13.47 -7.73
C ASP A 131 2.46 12.62 -6.54
N ASP A 132 1.58 12.43 -5.56
CA ASP A 132 1.84 11.59 -4.40
C ASP A 132 0.77 10.49 -4.29
N ALA A 133 1.18 9.27 -3.96
CA ALA A 133 0.25 8.19 -3.61
C ALA A 133 0.50 7.70 -2.18
N TYR A 134 -0.53 7.13 -1.56
CA TYR A 134 -0.47 6.78 -0.14
C TYR A 134 -1.11 5.43 0.16
N ILE A 135 -0.58 4.72 1.16
CA ILE A 135 -1.37 3.75 1.93
C ILE A 135 -1.98 4.52 3.09
N LEU A 136 -3.30 4.52 3.14
CA LEU A 136 -4.08 5.11 4.21
C LEU A 136 -4.50 4.02 5.18
N VAL A 137 -4.32 4.28 6.48
CA VAL A 137 -4.73 3.37 7.55
C VAL A 137 -5.62 4.11 8.54
N ASP A 138 -6.72 3.48 8.90
CA ASP A 138 -7.62 3.90 9.97
C ASP A 138 -7.63 2.81 11.04
N SER A 139 -7.04 3.09 12.19
CA SER A 139 -6.88 2.15 13.30
C SER A 139 -7.01 2.87 14.63
N SER A 140 -7.48 2.17 15.67
CA SER A 140 -7.49 2.71 17.04
C SER A 140 -6.10 2.72 17.70
N GLU A 141 -5.09 2.15 17.04
CA GLU A 141 -3.71 2.11 17.50
C GLU A 141 -2.77 2.69 16.42
N GLN A 142 -1.59 3.15 16.85
CA GLN A 142 -0.58 3.68 15.95
C GLN A 142 0.28 2.55 15.37
N ILE A 143 0.52 2.62 14.07
CA ILE A 143 1.45 1.71 13.39
C ILE A 143 2.90 2.04 13.78
N ASP A 144 3.68 1.00 14.03
CA ASP A 144 5.13 1.07 14.15
C ASP A 144 5.77 0.46 12.90
N HIS A 145 6.38 1.30 12.06
CA HIS A 145 7.07 0.88 10.84
C HIS A 145 8.36 0.09 11.09
N THR A 146 8.92 0.16 12.29
CA THR A 146 10.10 -0.65 12.68
C THR A 146 9.72 -2.10 13.00
N GLN A 147 8.44 -2.35 13.30
CA GLN A 147 7.88 -3.69 13.54
C GLN A 147 7.00 -4.17 12.39
N SER A 148 6.50 -3.24 11.57
CA SER A 148 5.59 -3.51 10.46
C SER A 148 6.33 -3.81 9.17
N GLU A 149 5.63 -4.46 8.27
CA GLU A 149 6.11 -4.79 6.94
C GLU A 149 4.99 -4.54 5.93
N ILE A 150 5.26 -3.80 4.87
CA ILE A 150 4.33 -3.51 3.77
C ILE A 150 5.13 -3.65 2.47
N TYR A 151 4.66 -4.54 1.59
CA TYR A 151 5.25 -4.81 0.29
C TYR A 151 4.18 -4.72 -0.78
N PHE A 152 4.53 -4.14 -1.91
CA PHE A 152 3.68 -4.13 -3.09
C PHE A 152 4.11 -5.26 -4.03
N GLU A 153 3.14 -5.88 -4.71
CA GLU A 153 3.44 -6.89 -5.72
C GLU A 153 4.21 -6.31 -6.90
N GLU A 154 5.46 -6.74 -7.08
CA GLU A 154 6.37 -6.19 -8.09
C GLU A 154 5.86 -6.36 -9.51
N SER A 155 5.15 -7.46 -9.81
CA SER A 155 4.58 -7.68 -11.15
C SER A 155 3.48 -6.67 -11.52
N ALA A 156 2.92 -5.97 -10.52
CA ALA A 156 1.94 -4.90 -10.74
C ALA A 156 2.59 -3.54 -11.00
N LEU A 157 3.89 -3.41 -10.76
CA LEU A 157 4.62 -2.15 -10.76
C LEU A 157 5.43 -1.95 -12.04
N SER A 158 5.49 -0.71 -12.51
CA SER A 158 6.36 -0.33 -13.63
C SER A 158 6.81 1.12 -13.48
N GLU A 159 8.08 1.39 -13.75
CA GLU A 159 8.55 2.76 -13.96
C GLU A 159 8.16 3.21 -15.36
N VAL A 160 7.74 4.48 -15.48
CA VAL A 160 7.38 5.13 -16.73
C VAL A 160 8.19 6.41 -16.83
N ASP A 161 8.84 6.63 -17.97
CA ASP A 161 9.57 7.86 -18.21
C ASP A 161 8.60 8.98 -18.57
N LEU A 162 8.77 10.16 -17.96
CA LEU A 162 7.97 11.35 -18.21
C LEU A 162 8.81 12.34 -19.03
N GLU A 163 9.19 11.94 -20.25
CA GLU A 163 9.81 12.84 -21.25
C GLU A 163 8.80 13.77 -21.94
#